data_AF-A0A971SL54-F1
#
_entry.id   AF-A0A971SL54-F1
#
_cell.length_a   1.000
_cell.length_b   1.000
_cell.length_c   1.000
_cell.angle_alpha   90.00
_cell.angle_beta   90.00
_cell.angle_gamma   90.00
#
_symmetry.space_group_name_H-M   'P 1'
#
loop_
_entity.id
_entity.type
_entity.pdbx_description
1 polymer ?
#
loop_
_entity_poly.entity_id
_entity_poly.type
_entity_poly.pdbx_seq_one_letter_code
_entity_poly.pdbx_strand_id
1 'polypeptide(L)'
;MAKPKKESSVKRVRRSPEVLMKELDEKMKKLEGRIYKKNKEAVHHIGTAILKKAKFDFSSFSDADLEDIVNMTPKGTEIIKDIITKASNQ
;
A
#
# COMPACT_ATOMS: atom_id res chain seq x y z
N MET A 1 -13.35 13.63 -58.42
CA MET A 1 -12.29 14.00 -57.45
C MET A 1 -12.39 13.07 -56.25
N ALA A 2 -11.32 12.31 -55.96
CA ALA A 2 -11.30 11.28 -54.92
C ALA A 2 -11.10 11.90 -53.52
N LYS A 3 -11.89 11.45 -52.54
CA LYS A 3 -11.70 11.78 -51.11
C LYS A 3 -10.46 11.04 -50.58
N PRO A 4 -9.55 11.67 -49.80
CA PRO A 4 -8.46 10.95 -49.17
C PRO A 4 -9.00 10.04 -48.05
N LYS A 5 -8.61 8.77 -48.11
CA LYS A 5 -8.94 7.72 -47.15
C LYS A 5 -8.32 8.05 -45.79
N LYS A 6 -9.12 7.98 -44.72
CA LYS A 6 -8.63 7.83 -43.34
C LYS A 6 -8.09 6.41 -43.17
N GLU A 7 -6.84 6.19 -43.56
CA GLU A 7 -6.02 5.06 -43.12
C GLU A 7 -5.20 5.54 -41.92
N SER A 8 -5.02 4.81 -40.83
CA SER A 8 -5.56 3.53 -40.38
C SER A 8 -5.18 3.46 -38.90
N SER A 9 -6.08 2.90 -38.10
CA SER A 9 -5.92 2.43 -36.73
C SER A 9 -4.49 2.45 -36.18
N VAL A 10 -4.28 3.19 -35.08
CA VAL A 10 -3.15 2.99 -34.16
C VAL A 10 -3.03 1.48 -33.91
N LYS A 11 -2.06 0.83 -34.56
CA LYS A 11 -1.79 -0.60 -34.36
C LYS A 11 -1.52 -0.74 -32.86
N ARG A 12 -2.43 -1.37 -32.12
CA ARG A 12 -2.19 -1.74 -30.72
C ARG A 12 -0.91 -2.55 -30.72
N VAL A 13 0.17 -1.95 -30.25
CA VAL A 13 1.44 -2.63 -30.03
C VAL A 13 1.10 -3.83 -29.15
N ARG A 14 1.30 -5.04 -29.68
CA ARG A 14 1.16 -6.28 -28.91
C ARG A 14 2.32 -6.29 -27.91
N ARG A 15 2.13 -5.63 -26.76
CA ARG A 15 3.08 -5.68 -25.65
C ARG A 15 3.20 -7.15 -25.22
N SER A 16 4.42 -7.60 -24.94
CA SER A 16 4.60 -8.97 -24.44
C SER A 16 3.82 -9.14 -23.13
N PRO A 17 3.31 -10.35 -22.84
CA PRO A 17 2.57 -10.61 -21.61
C PRO A 17 3.32 -10.12 -20.35
N GLU A 18 4.63 -10.29 -20.29
CA GLU A 18 5.48 -9.82 -19.19
C GLU A 18 5.45 -8.29 -19.02
N VAL A 19 5.47 -7.54 -20.12
CA VAL A 19 5.41 -6.07 -20.07
C VAL A 19 4.03 -5.61 -19.60
N LEU A 20 2.96 -6.28 -20.05
CA LEU A 20 1.61 -5.98 -19.57
C LEU A 20 1.44 -6.25 -18.08
N MET A 21 2.02 -7.34 -17.57
CA MET A 21 2.01 -7.66 -16.14
C MET A 21 2.75 -6.58 -15.33
N LYS A 22 3.95 -6.17 -15.73
CA LYS A 22 4.71 -5.09 -15.08
C LYS A 22 3.93 -3.77 -15.04
N GLU A 23 3.27 -3.41 -16.15
CA GLU A 23 2.45 -2.19 -16.21
C GLU A 23 1.20 -2.25 -15.34
N LEU A 24 0.59 -3.44 -15.21
CA LEU A 24 -0.51 -3.65 -14.28
C LEU A 24 -0.05 -3.51 -12.83
N ASP A 25 1.08 -4.12 -12.47
CA ASP A 25 1.66 -4.01 -11.12
C ASP A 25 1.96 -2.55 -10.75
N GLU A 26 2.54 -1.79 -11.67
CA GLU A 26 2.79 -0.36 -11.46
C GLU A 26 1.51 0.46 -11.29
N LYS A 27 0.45 0.14 -12.05
CA LYS A 27 -0.85 0.80 -11.91
C LYS A 27 -1.49 0.46 -10.57
N MET A 28 -1.41 -0.79 -10.12
CA MET A 28 -1.91 -1.22 -8.82
C MET A 28 -1.20 -0.50 -7.69
N LYS A 29 0.15 -0.46 -7.70
CA LYS A 29 0.94 0.29 -6.70
C LYS A 29 0.57 1.78 -6.66
N LYS A 30 0.36 2.41 -7.82
CA LYS A 30 -0.08 3.82 -7.91
C LYS A 30 -1.48 4.02 -7.33
N LEU A 31 -2.40 3.09 -7.58
CA LEU A 31 -3.75 3.15 -7.02
C LEU A 31 -3.75 2.98 -5.51
N GLU A 32 -3.02 2.00 -4.98
CA GLU A 32 -2.83 1.81 -3.54
C GLU A 32 -2.26 3.06 -2.87
N GLY A 33 -1.20 3.64 -3.43
CA GLY A 33 -0.61 4.88 -2.91
C GLY A 33 -1.60 6.06 -2.88
N ARG A 34 -2.46 6.18 -3.90
CA ARG A 34 -3.51 7.22 -3.92
C ARG A 34 -4.57 6.97 -2.86
N ILE A 35 -4.98 5.71 -2.64
CA ILE A 35 -5.96 5.35 -1.61
C ILE A 35 -5.41 5.69 -0.23
N TYR A 36 -4.17 5.29 0.09
CA TYR A 36 -3.55 5.62 1.37
C TYR A 36 -3.37 7.13 1.56
N LYS A 37 -2.97 7.86 0.51
CA LYS A 37 -2.86 9.32 0.58
C LYS A 37 -4.21 9.99 0.83
N LYS A 38 -5.27 9.57 0.12
CA LYS A 38 -6.63 10.11 0.29
C LYS A 38 -7.18 9.84 1.69
N ASN A 39 -6.87 8.66 2.24
CA ASN A 39 -7.36 8.21 3.54
C ASN A 39 -6.34 8.39 4.66
N LYS A 40 -5.34 9.27 4.49
CA LYS A 40 -4.23 9.43 5.45
C LYS A 40 -4.73 9.69 6.88
N GLU A 41 -5.72 10.56 7.04
CA GLU A 41 -6.32 10.87 8.34
C GLU A 41 -7.03 9.66 8.94
N ALA A 42 -7.83 8.95 8.15
CA ALA A 42 -8.52 7.74 8.62
C ALA A 42 -7.52 6.66 9.08
N VAL A 43 -6.46 6.41 8.29
CA VAL A 43 -5.40 5.47 8.66
C VAL A 43 -4.72 5.89 9.95
N HIS A 44 -4.41 7.18 10.12
CA HIS A 44 -3.82 7.70 11.35
C HIS A 44 -4.74 7.52 12.56
N HIS A 45 -6.01 7.91 12.44
CA HIS A 45 -6.99 7.78 13.53
C HIS A 45 -7.26 6.33 13.92
N ILE A 46 -7.36 5.42 12.95
CA ILE A 46 -7.50 3.98 13.20
C ILE A 46 -6.26 3.47 13.95
N GLY A 47 -5.06 3.79 13.46
CA GLY A 47 -3.80 3.41 14.12
C GLY A 47 -3.71 3.92 15.57
N THR A 48 -4.04 5.20 15.79
CA THR A 48 -4.07 5.78 17.14
C THR A 48 -5.09 5.10 18.04
N ALA A 49 -6.29 4.79 17.53
CA ALA A 49 -7.33 4.11 18.30
C ALA A 49 -6.90 2.70 18.72
N ILE A 50 -6.27 1.96 17.81
CA ILE A 50 -5.72 0.62 18.10
C ILE A 50 -4.64 0.70 19.18
N LEU A 51 -3.67 1.62 19.04
CA LEU A 51 -2.57 1.77 20.01
C LEU A 51 -3.09 2.17 21.39
N LYS A 52 -4.09 3.06 21.46
CA LYS A 52 -4.78 3.41 22.72
C LYS A 52 -5.49 2.21 23.33
N LYS A 53 -6.23 1.43 22.52
CA LYS A 53 -6.95 0.23 22.99
C LYS A 53 -5.98 -0.85 23.47
N ALA A 54 -4.84 -1.02 22.81
CA ALA A 54 -3.79 -1.93 23.24
C ALA A 54 -3.06 -1.46 24.51
N LYS A 55 -3.28 -0.22 24.97
CA LYS A 55 -2.46 0.47 25.98
C LYS A 55 -0.97 0.35 25.66
N PHE A 56 -0.63 0.57 24.39
CA PHE A 56 0.74 0.43 23.92
C PHE A 56 1.67 1.41 24.65
N ASP A 57 2.76 0.88 25.22
CA ASP A 57 3.76 1.69 25.87
C ASP A 57 4.85 2.09 24.87
N PHE A 58 4.99 3.40 24.66
CA PHE A 58 6.02 3.95 23.77
C PHE A 58 7.38 4.11 24.47
N SER A 59 7.46 3.92 25.80
CA SER A 59 8.70 4.11 26.55
C SER A 59 9.84 3.20 26.08
N SER A 60 9.50 1.99 25.63
CA SER A 60 10.44 1.00 25.10
C SER A 60 10.47 0.94 23.58
N PHE A 61 9.76 1.82 22.87
CA PHE A 61 9.66 1.77 21.41
C PHE A 61 10.83 2.54 20.78
N SER A 62 11.66 1.82 20.01
CA SER A 62 12.86 2.38 19.39
C SER A 62 12.69 2.69 17.90
N ASP A 63 13.58 3.51 17.35
CA ASP A 63 13.63 3.77 15.90
C ASP A 63 13.89 2.50 15.09
N ALA A 64 14.61 1.52 15.65
CA ALA A 64 14.84 0.23 15.02
C ALA A 64 13.54 -0.60 14.93
N ASP A 65 12.67 -0.53 15.94
CA ASP A 65 11.36 -1.19 15.91
C ASP A 65 10.44 -0.53 14.88
N LEU A 66 10.54 0.80 14.71
CA LEU A 66 9.85 1.51 13.65
C LEU A 66 10.33 1.07 12.27
N GLU A 67 11.64 0.94 12.08
CA GLU A 67 12.23 0.47 10.82
C GLU A 67 11.80 -0.96 10.50
N ASP A 68 11.80 -1.85 11.51
CA ASP A 68 11.30 -3.22 11.40
C ASP A 68 9.83 -3.26 10.93
N ILE A 69 8.98 -2.38 11.48
CA ILE A 69 7.57 -2.24 11.07
C ILE A 69 7.44 -1.72 9.65
N VAL A 70 8.17 -0.65 9.29
CA VAL A 70 8.11 -0.04 7.95
C VAL A 70 8.56 -1.03 6.87
N ASN A 71 9.58 -1.83 7.16
CA ASN A 71 10.12 -2.82 6.24
C ASN A 71 9.37 -4.17 6.30
N MET A 72 8.35 -4.30 7.15
CA MET A 72 7.57 -5.53 7.34
C MET A 72 8.48 -6.75 7.61
N THR A 73 9.52 -6.56 8.42
CA THR A 73 10.40 -7.65 8.83
C THR A 73 9.61 -8.67 9.69
N PRO A 74 10.12 -9.90 9.89
CA PRO A 74 9.46 -10.86 10.79
C PRO A 74 9.22 -10.27 12.19
N LYS A 75 10.22 -9.57 12.74
CA LYS A 75 10.12 -8.88 14.03
C LYS A 75 9.06 -7.77 14.01
N GLY A 76 9.08 -6.91 12.98
CA GLY A 76 8.05 -5.87 12.82
C GLY A 76 6.63 -6.44 12.74
N THR A 77 6.48 -7.56 12.04
CA THR A 77 5.19 -8.28 11.92
C THR A 77 4.71 -8.82 13.27
N GLU A 78 5.62 -9.37 14.08
CA GLU A 78 5.28 -9.81 15.44
C GLU A 78 4.84 -8.66 16.33
N ILE A 79 5.52 -7.52 16.28
CA ILE A 79 5.14 -6.31 17.04
C ILE A 79 3.72 -5.86 16.66
N ILE A 80 3.42 -5.75 15.36
CA ILE A 80 2.08 -5.38 14.88
C ILE A 80 1.03 -6.40 15.36
N LYS A 81 1.33 -7.69 15.26
CA LYS A 81 0.42 -8.77 15.67
C LYS A 81 0.12 -8.71 17.17
N ASP A 82 1.13 -8.47 18.00
CA ASP A 82 0.97 -8.32 19.45
C ASP A 82 0.08 -7.11 19.79
N ILE A 83 0.32 -5.96 19.15
CA ILE A 83 -0.52 -4.76 19.30
C ILE A 83 -1.99 -5.05 18.97
N ILE A 84 -2.25 -5.67 17.81
CA ILE A 84 -3.62 -5.99 17.38
C ILE A 84 -4.27 -6.99 18.34
N THR A 85 -3.54 -8.00 18.79
CA THR A 85 -4.04 -9.03 19.72
C THR A 85 -4.40 -8.41 21.06
N LYS A 86 -3.54 -7.56 21.62
CA LYS A 86 -3.81 -6.81 22.86
C LYS A 86 -5.01 -5.88 22.72
N ALA A 87 -5.13 -5.19 21.58
CA ALA A 87 -6.29 -4.34 21.30
C ALA A 87 -7.59 -5.16 21.16
N SER A 88 -7.54 -6.40 20.66
CA SER A 88 -8.72 -7.25 20.51
C SER A 88 -9.21 -7.86 21.82
N ASN A 89 -8.31 -8.10 22.77
CA ASN A 89 -8.61 -8.82 24.02
C ASN A 89 -8.94 -7.88 25.21
N GLN A 90 -8.98 -6.57 25.00
CA GLN A 90 -9.57 -5.58 25.90
C GLN A 90 -11.01 -5.26 25.51
#